data_AF-A0A8C8RQV7-F1
#
_entry.id   AF-A0A8C8RQV7-F1
#
_cell.length_a   1.000
_cell.length_b   1.000
_cell.length_c   1.000
_cell.angle_alpha   90.00
_cell.angle_beta   90.00
_cell.angle_gamma   90.00
#
_symmetry.space_group_name_H-M   'P 1'
#
loop_
_entity.id
_entity.type
_entity.pdbx_description
1 polymer ?
#
loop_
_entity_poly.entity_id
_entity_poly.type
_entity_poly.pdbx_seq_one_letter_code
_entity_poly.pdbx_strand_id
1 'polypeptide(L)'
;MEEQKENRPGQLDPNPGKQRCRLDGQDSNGQHCTSSSSDFSDPVYKEIAVTNGYINRMSRDELRAKLAEFKLETRGVKDVLKKRLKNYYKKQKLMQKEPTNGDSYYDYICVIDFEATCEEDNQPEFTHEIIEFPIVLLNTHTLEIEDTFQQYVKPEINPQLSDFCISLTGITQDHVDKADTFPQVLQNVVEWMRQRELGTKYSYTILTDGSWDMSKFLNIQCRISRIKYPSFAKKWINIRKSYGNFYKVPRNQTKLTIMLEKLGMNYDGRPHSGLDDSKNIARIAIRMLQDGCELRVNEKMHGGQLMTVSSSAPVEGAPAPQMPRFRN
;
A
#
# COMPACT_ATOMS: atom_id res chain seq x y z
N MET A 1 11.68 52.91 -21.02
CA MET A 1 12.28 54.04 -21.78
C MET A 1 13.75 54.02 -21.43
N GLU A 2 14.54 53.27 -22.20
CA GLU A 2 15.40 53.74 -23.32
C GLU A 2 16.78 54.17 -22.78
N GLU A 3 17.83 53.33 -22.86
CA GLU A 3 18.76 53.05 -23.98
C GLU A 3 19.63 54.23 -24.47
N GLN A 4 20.97 54.04 -24.41
CA GLN A 4 22.01 54.28 -25.45
C GLN A 4 23.40 53.99 -24.80
N LYS A 5 24.20 52.97 -25.17
CA LYS A 5 25.02 52.64 -26.39
C LYS A 5 26.31 53.48 -26.58
N GLU A 6 27.46 52.78 -26.60
CA GLU A 6 28.63 52.90 -27.52
C GLU A 6 29.83 52.10 -26.96
N ASN A 7 30.89 51.69 -27.67
CA ASN A 7 31.08 51.01 -28.96
C ASN A 7 32.50 50.36 -28.91
N ARG A 8 32.77 49.33 -29.73
CA ARG A 8 34.03 48.52 -29.78
C ARG A 8 35.10 49.13 -30.73
N PRO A 9 36.39 48.71 -30.70
CA PRO A 9 36.92 47.70 -31.66
C PRO A 9 37.98 46.74 -31.01
N GLY A 10 38.24 45.47 -31.40
CA GLY A 10 38.85 44.91 -32.63
C GLY A 10 40.38 45.14 -32.65
N GLN A 11 41.36 44.22 -32.79
CA GLN A 11 41.45 42.90 -33.45
C GLN A 11 42.88 42.28 -33.24
N LEU A 12 43.00 40.94 -33.37
CA LEU A 12 44.09 40.10 -33.99
C LEU A 12 45.35 39.59 -33.23
N ASP A 13 45.37 38.24 -33.15
CA ASP A 13 46.39 37.16 -33.07
C ASP A 13 47.79 37.38 -33.72
N PRO A 14 48.89 36.59 -33.43
CA PRO A 14 48.90 35.12 -33.63
C PRO A 14 49.83 34.20 -32.77
N ASN A 15 49.47 32.91 -32.84
CA ASN A 15 50.15 31.67 -32.40
C ASN A 15 51.46 31.38 -33.20
N PRO A 16 52.41 30.49 -32.76
CA PRO A 16 52.30 29.05 -33.13
C PRO A 16 53.04 28.00 -32.25
N GLY A 17 52.63 26.72 -32.36
CA GLY A 17 53.50 25.53 -32.17
C GLY A 17 52.88 24.30 -31.48
N LYS A 18 51.95 23.56 -32.11
CA LYS A 18 52.11 22.22 -32.75
C LYS A 18 52.68 21.08 -31.88
N GLN A 19 51.84 20.06 -31.60
CA GLN A 19 52.02 18.74 -32.22
C GLN A 19 50.70 17.96 -32.30
N ARG A 20 50.53 17.25 -33.41
CA ARG A 20 49.31 16.65 -33.97
C ARG A 20 49.52 15.14 -33.99
N CYS A 21 48.49 14.37 -33.65
CA CYS A 21 48.18 13.09 -34.32
C CYS A 21 46.66 12.90 -34.29
N ARG A 22 46.09 12.60 -35.46
CA ARG A 22 44.66 12.37 -35.74
C ARG A 22 44.52 10.99 -36.39
N LEU A 23 43.25 10.57 -36.52
CA LEU A 23 42.64 9.42 -37.24
C LEU A 23 42.20 8.33 -36.24
N ASP A 24 40.96 7.85 -36.13
CA ASP A 24 39.66 7.99 -36.82
C ASP A 24 38.57 7.65 -35.74
N GLY A 25 37.36 8.21 -35.66
CA GLY A 25 36.25 8.08 -36.60
C GLY A 25 35.39 6.84 -36.28
N GLN A 26 34.39 6.96 -35.39
CA GLN A 26 33.11 6.22 -35.48
C GLN A 26 32.06 6.73 -34.46
N ASP A 27 30.90 7.10 -35.00
CA ASP A 27 29.66 7.42 -34.31
C ASP A 27 29.11 6.25 -33.50
N SER A 28 28.56 6.53 -32.32
CA SER A 28 27.51 5.68 -31.74
C SER A 28 26.49 6.55 -31.02
N ASN A 29 25.43 6.82 -31.78
CA ASN A 29 24.14 7.34 -31.38
C ASN A 29 23.56 6.44 -30.27
N GLY A 30 23.64 6.88 -29.02
CA GLY A 30 23.04 6.18 -27.88
C GLY A 30 21.52 6.40 -27.88
N GLN A 31 20.78 5.50 -28.53
CA GLN A 31 19.34 5.41 -28.43
C GLN A 31 18.93 5.27 -26.97
N HIS A 32 18.34 6.32 -26.42
CA HIS A 32 17.57 6.27 -25.20
C HIS A 32 16.32 5.41 -25.48
N CYS A 33 16.36 4.12 -25.12
CA CYS A 33 15.19 3.26 -25.16
C CYS A 33 14.19 3.67 -24.06
N THR A 34 13.25 4.54 -24.42
CA THR A 34 12.01 4.75 -23.68
C THR A 34 11.08 3.55 -23.91
N SER A 35 11.25 2.47 -23.14
CA SER A 35 10.31 1.35 -23.15
C SER A 35 9.26 1.53 -22.07
N SER A 36 8.27 2.39 -22.32
CA SER A 36 7.04 2.46 -21.52
C SER A 36 5.80 2.38 -22.41
N SER A 37 5.84 1.51 -23.43
CA SER A 37 4.64 1.08 -24.17
C SER A 37 4.21 -0.27 -23.63
N SER A 38 3.07 -0.32 -22.95
CA SER A 38 2.37 -1.55 -22.65
C SER A 38 1.98 -2.25 -23.95
N ASP A 39 2.80 -3.20 -24.39
CA ASP A 39 2.68 -3.82 -25.70
C ASP A 39 1.57 -4.89 -25.70
N PHE A 40 0.31 -4.44 -25.57
CA PHE A 40 -0.89 -5.27 -25.69
C PHE A 40 -1.17 -5.73 -27.13
N SER A 41 -0.24 -5.47 -28.05
CA SER A 41 -0.30 -5.87 -29.46
C SER A 41 -0.03 -7.38 -29.64
N ASP A 42 0.56 -8.04 -28.64
CA ASP A 42 0.91 -9.47 -28.68
C ASP A 42 -0.36 -10.35 -28.86
N PRO A 43 -0.34 -11.31 -29.82
CA PRO A 43 -1.44 -12.24 -30.06
C PRO A 43 -1.95 -12.96 -28.80
N VAL A 44 -1.09 -13.22 -27.80
CA VAL A 44 -1.48 -13.87 -26.55
C VAL A 44 -2.61 -13.11 -25.83
N TYR A 45 -2.63 -11.78 -25.94
CA TYR A 45 -3.68 -10.96 -25.32
C TYR A 45 -5.03 -11.11 -26.01
N LYS A 46 -5.04 -11.38 -27.33
CA LYS A 46 -6.29 -11.71 -28.04
C LYS A 46 -6.85 -13.02 -27.54
N GLU A 47 -6.01 -14.02 -27.32
CA GLU A 47 -6.48 -15.29 -26.77
C GLU A 47 -6.96 -15.16 -25.31
N ILE A 48 -6.25 -14.37 -24.48
CA ILE A 48 -6.68 -14.07 -23.11
C ILE A 48 -8.05 -13.38 -23.14
N ALA A 49 -8.29 -12.44 -24.07
CA ALA A 49 -9.58 -11.77 -24.21
C ALA A 49 -10.70 -12.76 -24.57
N VAL A 50 -10.44 -13.69 -25.49
CA VAL A 50 -11.38 -14.76 -25.85
C VAL A 50 -11.69 -15.66 -24.64
N THR A 51 -10.66 -16.15 -23.93
CA THR A 51 -10.82 -16.93 -22.68
C THR A 51 -11.64 -16.17 -21.63
N ASN A 52 -11.36 -14.87 -21.43
CA ASN A 52 -12.11 -14.02 -20.52
C ASN A 52 -13.60 -13.91 -20.92
N GLY A 53 -13.89 -13.86 -22.22
CA GLY A 53 -15.24 -13.88 -22.77
C GLY A 53 -16.01 -15.15 -22.43
N TYR A 54 -15.37 -16.32 -22.51
CA TYR A 54 -15.96 -17.58 -22.07
C TYR A 54 -16.24 -17.59 -20.57
N ILE A 55 -15.26 -17.20 -19.74
CA ILE A 55 -15.40 -17.16 -18.28
C ILE A 55 -16.53 -16.21 -17.85
N ASN A 56 -16.75 -15.12 -18.57
CA ASN A 56 -17.85 -14.20 -18.28
C ASN A 56 -19.24 -14.84 -18.39
N ARG A 57 -19.40 -15.80 -19.31
CA ARG A 57 -20.66 -16.52 -19.59
C ARG A 57 -20.91 -17.70 -18.65
N MET A 58 -19.89 -18.18 -17.94
CA MET A 58 -20.03 -19.32 -17.04
C MET A 58 -21.00 -19.05 -15.88
N SER A 59 -21.74 -20.08 -15.49
CA SER A 59 -22.52 -20.15 -14.26
C SER A 59 -21.61 -20.24 -13.03
N ARG A 60 -22.18 -20.05 -11.83
CA ARG A 60 -21.39 -20.15 -10.58
C ARG A 60 -20.84 -21.58 -10.39
N ASP A 61 -21.62 -22.59 -10.74
CA ASP A 61 -21.26 -23.99 -10.51
C ASP A 61 -20.21 -24.46 -11.53
N GLU A 62 -20.31 -24.01 -12.78
CA GLU A 62 -19.26 -24.22 -13.79
C GLU A 62 -17.93 -23.57 -13.36
N LEU A 63 -17.96 -22.35 -12.82
CA LEU A 63 -16.77 -21.68 -12.31
C LEU A 63 -16.14 -22.47 -11.15
N ARG A 64 -16.95 -22.95 -10.21
CA ARG A 64 -16.48 -23.78 -9.09
C ARG A 64 -15.88 -25.09 -9.58
N ALA A 65 -16.54 -25.78 -10.50
CA ALA A 65 -16.05 -27.02 -11.08
C ALA A 65 -14.68 -26.82 -11.75
N LYS A 66 -14.52 -25.75 -12.56
CA LYS A 66 -13.24 -25.44 -13.19
C LYS A 66 -12.15 -25.01 -12.22
N LEU A 67 -12.48 -24.24 -11.19
CA LEU A 67 -11.51 -23.91 -10.14
C LEU A 67 -11.07 -25.17 -9.37
N ALA A 68 -12.00 -26.07 -9.05
CA ALA A 68 -11.69 -27.35 -8.39
C ALA A 68 -10.78 -28.25 -9.23
N GLU A 69 -11.01 -28.32 -10.55
CA GLU A 69 -10.16 -29.05 -11.50
C GLU A 69 -8.69 -28.59 -11.42
N PHE A 70 -8.47 -27.28 -11.24
CA PHE A 70 -7.13 -26.69 -11.09
C PHE A 70 -6.62 -26.67 -9.64
N LYS A 71 -7.32 -27.32 -8.70
CA LYS A 71 -7.02 -27.30 -7.26
C LYS A 71 -6.94 -25.88 -6.69
N LEU A 72 -7.70 -24.96 -7.27
CA LEU A 72 -7.85 -23.60 -6.78
C LEU A 72 -9.02 -23.53 -5.81
N GLU A 73 -8.95 -22.57 -4.90
CA GLU A 73 -10.02 -22.33 -3.94
C GLU A 73 -11.33 -21.94 -4.64
N THR A 74 -12.44 -22.53 -4.18
CA THR A 74 -13.77 -22.47 -4.80
C THR A 74 -14.77 -21.63 -3.99
N ARG A 75 -14.37 -21.13 -2.82
CA ARG A 75 -15.14 -20.19 -2.00
C ARG A 75 -15.20 -18.79 -2.61
N GLY A 76 -16.29 -18.10 -2.27
CA GLY A 76 -16.59 -16.73 -2.66
C GLY A 76 -17.78 -16.59 -3.62
N VAL A 77 -18.15 -15.34 -3.88
CA VAL A 77 -19.22 -14.96 -4.81
C VAL A 77 -18.80 -15.09 -6.27
N LYS A 78 -19.76 -15.08 -7.21
CA LYS A 78 -19.53 -15.31 -8.65
C LYS A 78 -18.40 -14.44 -9.23
N ASP A 79 -18.34 -13.15 -8.88
CA ASP A 79 -17.32 -12.23 -9.40
C ASP A 79 -15.91 -12.54 -8.91
N VAL A 80 -15.77 -12.98 -7.65
CA VAL A 80 -14.52 -13.46 -7.08
C VAL A 80 -14.03 -14.69 -7.84
N LEU A 81 -14.91 -15.67 -8.06
CA LEU A 81 -14.57 -16.90 -8.81
C LEU A 81 -14.17 -16.60 -10.26
N LYS A 82 -14.90 -15.71 -10.93
CA LYS A 82 -14.55 -15.23 -12.28
C LYS A 82 -13.16 -14.61 -12.28
N LYS A 83 -12.87 -13.72 -11.34
CA LYS A 83 -11.60 -12.99 -11.29
C LYS A 83 -10.43 -13.93 -11.07
N ARG A 84 -10.56 -14.87 -10.13
CA ARG A 84 -9.58 -15.94 -9.86
C ARG A 84 -9.28 -16.77 -11.10
N LEU A 85 -10.32 -17.28 -11.76
CA LEU A 85 -10.15 -18.13 -12.94
C LEU A 85 -9.50 -17.38 -14.12
N LYS A 86 -9.91 -16.12 -14.36
CA LYS A 86 -9.30 -15.28 -15.40
C LYS A 86 -7.81 -15.05 -15.15
N ASN A 87 -7.45 -14.72 -13.92
CA ASN A 87 -6.06 -14.47 -13.56
C ASN A 87 -5.21 -15.75 -13.61
N TYR A 88 -5.76 -16.90 -13.22
CA TYR A 88 -5.09 -18.19 -13.39
C TYR A 88 -4.73 -18.44 -14.87
N TYR A 89 -5.71 -18.35 -15.79
CA TYR A 89 -5.44 -18.53 -17.21
C TYR A 89 -4.48 -17.48 -17.79
N LYS A 90 -4.61 -16.21 -17.37
CA LYS A 90 -3.66 -15.15 -17.75
C LYS A 90 -2.24 -15.53 -17.34
N LYS A 91 -2.04 -16.00 -16.10
CA LYS A 91 -0.73 -16.42 -15.59
C LYS A 91 -0.19 -17.60 -16.37
N GLN A 92 -0.99 -18.63 -16.63
CA GLN A 92 -0.57 -19.80 -17.42
C GLN A 92 -0.12 -19.42 -18.84
N LYS A 93 -0.85 -18.53 -19.52
CA LYS A 93 -0.50 -18.10 -20.88
C LYS A 93 0.72 -17.20 -20.95
N LEU A 94 0.94 -16.35 -19.93
CA LEU A 94 2.10 -15.46 -19.89
C LEU A 94 3.37 -16.18 -19.39
N MET A 95 3.26 -17.16 -18.49
CA MET A 95 4.40 -17.96 -18.01
C MET A 95 4.99 -18.91 -19.06
N GLN A 96 4.28 -19.15 -20.16
CA GLN A 96 4.82 -19.84 -21.34
C GLN A 96 5.80 -18.98 -22.14
N LYS A 97 6.07 -17.74 -21.70
CA LYS A 97 7.07 -16.80 -22.24
C LYS A 97 8.11 -16.49 -21.16
N GLU A 98 9.36 -16.23 -21.56
CA GLU A 98 10.48 -15.95 -20.64
C GLU A 98 10.13 -14.87 -19.59
N PRO A 99 10.68 -14.98 -18.36
CA PRO A 99 10.41 -14.02 -17.29
C PRO A 99 10.85 -12.62 -17.74
N THR A 100 9.89 -11.71 -17.87
CA THR A 100 10.18 -10.29 -18.04
C THR A 100 10.90 -9.80 -16.80
N ASN A 101 12.19 -9.47 -16.94
CA ASN A 101 12.92 -8.66 -15.96
C ASN A 101 12.15 -7.35 -15.69
N GLY A 102 12.00 -6.98 -14.41
CA GLY A 102 11.75 -5.58 -14.03
C GLY A 102 10.42 -5.28 -13.37
N ASP A 103 10.35 -5.54 -12.06
CA ASP A 103 10.03 -4.59 -10.97
C ASP A 103 9.99 -5.44 -9.70
N SER A 104 10.87 -5.19 -8.72
CA SER A 104 10.79 -5.93 -7.45
C SER A 104 9.51 -5.54 -6.73
N TYR A 105 8.58 -6.48 -6.60
CA TYR A 105 7.43 -6.31 -5.73
C TYR A 105 7.88 -6.18 -4.27
N TYR A 106 7.02 -5.69 -3.38
CA TYR A 106 7.34 -5.57 -1.96
C TYR A 106 7.68 -6.93 -1.37
N ASP A 107 8.73 -7.04 -0.55
CA ASP A 107 9.00 -8.25 0.24
C ASP A 107 7.99 -8.39 1.38
N TYR A 108 7.61 -7.25 1.99
CA TYR A 108 6.67 -7.20 3.11
C TYR A 108 5.54 -6.18 2.95
N ILE A 109 4.41 -6.50 3.55
CA ILE A 109 3.31 -5.56 3.78
C ILE A 109 3.09 -5.44 5.29
N CYS A 110 3.15 -4.22 5.81
CA CYS A 110 2.80 -3.89 7.19
C CYS A 110 1.34 -3.46 7.25
N VAL A 111 0.47 -4.33 7.76
CA VAL A 111 -0.95 -4.03 7.93
C VAL A 111 -1.16 -3.32 9.26
N ILE A 112 -1.83 -2.17 9.24
CA ILE A 112 -2.11 -1.34 10.41
C ILE A 112 -3.60 -1.00 10.42
N ASP A 113 -4.23 -1.13 11.58
CA ASP A 113 -5.62 -0.71 11.82
C ASP A 113 -5.71 -0.12 13.23
N PHE A 114 -5.79 1.21 13.34
CA PHE A 114 -5.77 1.87 14.64
C PHE A 114 -7.13 1.78 15.31
N GLU A 115 -7.14 1.52 16.62
CA GLU A 115 -8.27 1.92 17.45
C GLU A 115 -8.03 3.31 18.03
N ALA A 116 -9.11 4.09 18.16
CA ALA A 116 -9.06 5.46 18.65
C ALA A 116 -10.20 5.73 19.64
N THR A 117 -10.00 6.72 20.51
CA THR A 117 -11.07 7.25 21.35
C THR A 117 -12.28 7.66 20.49
N CYS A 118 -13.48 7.41 20.97
CA CYS A 118 -14.72 7.74 20.27
C CYS A 118 -15.91 7.90 21.24
N GLU A 119 -16.99 8.49 20.73
CA GLU A 119 -18.28 8.66 21.42
C GLU A 119 -19.40 8.17 20.50
N GLU A 120 -20.54 7.80 21.09
CA GLU A 120 -21.67 7.19 20.39
C GLU A 120 -22.22 8.07 19.25
N ASP A 121 -22.37 9.37 19.50
CA ASP A 121 -22.90 10.33 18.52
C ASP A 121 -21.90 10.64 17.38
N ASN A 122 -20.62 10.21 17.53
CA ASN A 122 -19.53 10.43 16.58
C ASN A 122 -19.49 11.89 16.06
N GLN A 123 -19.54 12.84 16.99
CA GLN A 123 -19.55 14.27 16.69
C GLN A 123 -18.34 14.68 15.83
N PRO A 124 -18.52 15.47 14.76
CA PRO A 124 -17.43 15.85 13.85
C PRO A 124 -16.24 16.55 14.54
N GLU A 125 -16.50 17.27 15.62
CA GLU A 125 -15.52 18.04 16.39
C GLU A 125 -14.77 17.20 17.44
N PHE A 126 -15.17 15.94 17.65
CA PHE A 126 -14.51 15.07 18.62
C PHE A 126 -13.04 14.84 18.25
N THR A 127 -12.16 15.12 19.21
CA THR A 127 -10.72 14.97 19.01
C THR A 127 -10.30 13.55 19.33
N HIS A 128 -10.23 12.72 18.29
CA HIS A 128 -9.77 11.33 18.39
C HIS A 128 -8.28 11.25 18.76
N GLU A 129 -7.96 10.33 19.66
CA GLU A 129 -6.60 9.92 20.02
C GLU A 129 -6.46 8.42 19.77
N ILE A 130 -5.32 7.99 19.23
CA ILE A 130 -5.02 6.56 19.04
C ILE A 130 -4.88 5.92 20.42
N ILE A 131 -5.54 4.78 20.62
CA ILE A 131 -5.51 3.98 21.87
C ILE A 131 -5.02 2.55 21.67
N GLU A 132 -4.90 2.09 20.42
CA GLU A 132 -4.22 0.84 20.05
C GLU A 132 -3.40 1.05 18.77
N PHE A 133 -2.15 0.59 18.78
CA PHE A 133 -1.24 0.60 17.63
C PHE A 133 -0.82 -0.84 17.31
N PRO A 134 -1.59 -1.56 16.47
CA PRO A 134 -1.21 -2.89 15.99
C PRO A 134 -0.44 -2.81 14.67
N ILE A 135 0.44 -3.79 14.44
CA ILE A 135 1.06 -4.04 13.14
C ILE A 135 1.08 -5.54 12.88
N VAL A 136 0.63 -5.98 11.71
CA VAL A 136 0.78 -7.36 11.22
C VAL A 136 1.75 -7.35 10.05
N LEU A 137 2.83 -8.14 10.15
CA LEU A 137 3.85 -8.26 9.10
C LEU A 137 3.54 -9.45 8.20
N LEU A 138 3.13 -9.16 6.96
CA LEU A 138 2.87 -10.15 5.92
C LEU A 138 4.09 -10.26 4.99
N ASN A 139 4.67 -11.45 4.87
CA ASN A 139 5.67 -11.76 3.85
C ASN A 139 4.96 -12.11 2.53
N THR A 140 5.27 -11.40 1.45
CA THR A 140 4.57 -11.54 0.16
C THR A 140 5.04 -12.75 -0.64
N HIS A 141 6.23 -13.29 -0.33
CA HIS A 141 6.81 -14.45 -0.99
C HIS A 141 6.22 -15.75 -0.43
N THR A 142 6.17 -15.86 0.90
CA THR A 142 5.59 -17.03 1.59
C THR A 142 4.07 -16.95 1.72
N LEU A 143 3.52 -15.72 1.67
CA LEU A 143 2.11 -15.43 1.95
C LEU A 143 1.69 -15.80 3.38
N GLU A 144 2.63 -15.69 4.31
CA GLU A 144 2.42 -15.96 5.73
C GLU A 144 2.56 -14.68 6.56
N ILE A 145 1.82 -14.63 7.66
CA ILE A 145 2.05 -13.62 8.70
C ILE A 145 3.26 -14.07 9.51
N GLU A 146 4.36 -13.35 9.39
CA GLU A 146 5.62 -13.72 10.07
C GLU A 146 5.74 -13.10 11.45
N ASP A 147 5.05 -11.99 11.70
CA ASP A 147 5.13 -11.30 12.98
C ASP A 147 3.93 -10.41 13.25
N THR A 148 3.73 -10.09 14.53
CA THR A 148 2.71 -9.16 15.00
C THR A 148 3.25 -8.29 16.12
N PHE A 149 2.88 -7.00 16.09
CA PHE A 149 3.11 -6.04 17.15
C PHE A 149 1.77 -5.51 17.63
N GLN A 150 1.65 -5.28 18.93
CA GLN A 150 0.48 -4.64 19.53
C GLN A 150 0.93 -3.86 20.77
N GLN A 151 0.59 -2.58 20.81
CA GLN A 151 0.69 -1.77 22.02
C GLN A 151 -0.55 -0.90 22.16
N TYR A 152 -1.07 -0.78 23.37
CA TYR A 152 -2.03 0.24 23.72
C TYR A 152 -1.34 1.59 23.88
N VAL A 153 -2.10 2.66 23.71
CA VAL A 153 -1.61 4.04 23.79
C VAL A 153 -2.46 4.80 24.80
N LYS A 154 -1.80 5.55 25.67
CA LYS A 154 -2.46 6.41 26.64
C LYS A 154 -2.92 7.73 25.99
N PRO A 155 -4.24 8.02 25.92
CA PRO A 155 -4.73 9.31 25.48
C PRO A 155 -4.47 10.39 26.54
N GLU A 156 -4.16 11.61 26.10
CA GLU A 156 -3.79 12.75 26.95
C GLU A 156 -4.83 13.88 26.92
N ILE A 157 -5.61 14.01 25.83
CA ILE A 157 -6.69 15.01 25.71
C ILE A 157 -7.96 14.50 26.36
N ASN A 158 -8.37 13.27 26.01
CA ASN A 158 -9.55 12.59 26.53
C ASN A 158 -9.12 11.28 27.23
N PRO A 159 -8.49 11.36 28.42
CA PRO A 159 -7.90 10.20 29.10
C PRO A 159 -8.94 9.15 29.54
N GLN A 160 -10.18 9.57 29.81
CA GLN A 160 -11.27 8.68 30.17
C GLN A 160 -11.98 8.20 28.90
N LEU A 161 -11.99 6.89 28.68
CA LEU A 161 -12.73 6.27 27.58
C LEU A 161 -14.24 6.35 27.86
N SER A 162 -15.03 6.62 26.82
CA SER A 162 -16.48 6.51 26.91
C SER A 162 -16.91 5.05 27.03
N ASP A 163 -18.08 4.79 27.64
CA ASP A 163 -18.66 3.45 27.71
C ASP A 163 -18.87 2.86 26.30
N PHE A 164 -19.24 3.70 25.34
CA PHE A 164 -19.37 3.31 23.94
C PHE A 164 -18.03 2.84 23.37
N CYS A 165 -16.94 3.58 23.59
CA CYS A 165 -15.60 3.23 23.12
C CYS A 165 -15.13 1.90 23.71
N ILE A 166 -15.32 1.70 25.02
CA ILE A 166 -14.97 0.45 25.71
C ILE A 166 -15.79 -0.72 25.14
N SER A 167 -17.10 -0.54 24.98
CA SER A 167 -17.98 -1.57 24.42
C SER A 167 -17.60 -1.93 22.99
N LEU A 168 -17.36 -0.92 22.15
CA LEU A 168 -17.00 -1.08 20.74
C LEU A 168 -15.65 -1.80 20.62
N THR A 169 -14.59 -1.24 21.19
CA THR A 169 -13.20 -1.69 20.97
C THR A 169 -12.77 -2.84 21.88
N GLY A 170 -13.44 -3.00 23.04
CA GLY A 170 -13.03 -3.95 24.08
C GLY A 170 -11.80 -3.50 24.88
N ILE A 171 -11.26 -2.31 24.58
CA ILE A 171 -10.15 -1.73 25.32
C ILE A 171 -10.70 -1.15 26.62
N THR A 172 -10.17 -1.61 27.75
CA THR A 172 -10.59 -1.16 29.07
C THR A 172 -9.84 0.12 29.47
N GLN A 173 -10.39 0.87 30.42
CA GLN A 173 -9.69 2.01 31.01
C GLN A 173 -8.32 1.61 31.60
N ASP A 174 -8.23 0.44 32.23
CA ASP A 174 -6.99 -0.08 32.81
C ASP A 174 -5.89 -0.31 31.76
N HIS A 175 -6.27 -0.73 30.53
CA HIS A 175 -5.31 -0.86 29.43
C HIS A 175 -4.67 0.48 29.07
N VAL A 176 -5.48 1.54 28.91
CA VAL A 176 -4.96 2.85 28.50
C VAL A 176 -4.29 3.61 29.65
N ASP A 177 -4.70 3.39 30.90
CA ASP A 177 -4.09 4.03 32.07
C ASP A 177 -2.62 3.61 32.26
N LYS A 178 -2.35 2.33 32.01
CA LYS A 178 -1.02 1.68 32.10
C LYS A 178 -0.20 1.77 30.81
N ALA A 179 -0.79 2.24 29.72
CA ALA A 179 -0.12 2.35 28.43
C ALA A 179 0.90 3.50 28.42
N ASP A 180 1.87 3.38 27.50
CA ASP A 180 2.79 4.45 27.17
C ASP A 180 2.09 5.54 26.34
N THR A 181 2.64 6.76 26.31
CA THR A 181 2.11 7.82 25.44
C THR A 181 2.45 7.54 23.98
N PHE A 182 1.72 8.17 23.05
CA PHE A 182 1.88 7.92 21.62
C PHE A 182 3.33 8.08 21.09
N PRO A 183 4.11 9.12 21.46
CA PRO A 183 5.52 9.21 21.07
C PRO A 183 6.37 8.00 21.47
N GLN A 184 6.18 7.44 22.68
CA GLN A 184 6.93 6.25 23.10
C GLN A 184 6.49 5.00 22.32
N VAL A 185 5.18 4.80 22.13
CA VAL A 185 4.68 3.68 21.31
C VAL A 185 5.16 3.78 19.86
N LEU A 186 5.16 4.98 19.27
CA LEU A 186 5.70 5.17 17.92
C LEU A 186 7.21 4.89 17.85
N GLN A 187 7.96 5.21 18.91
CA GLN A 187 9.39 4.85 18.99
C GLN A 187 9.57 3.33 19.03
N ASN A 188 8.75 2.61 19.82
CA ASN A 188 8.76 1.15 19.89
C ASN A 188 8.41 0.52 18.54
N VAL A 189 7.41 1.08 17.83
CA VAL A 189 7.06 0.68 16.46
C VAL A 189 8.23 0.84 15.50
N VAL A 190 8.89 2.01 15.50
CA VAL A 190 10.03 2.27 14.61
C VAL A 190 11.16 1.29 14.89
N GLU A 191 11.46 1.03 16.17
CA GLU A 191 12.52 0.07 16.55
C GLU A 191 12.15 -1.36 16.14
N TRP A 192 10.90 -1.77 16.37
CA TRP A 192 10.38 -3.06 15.92
C TRP A 192 10.53 -3.21 14.39
N MET A 193 10.13 -2.21 13.60
CA MET A 193 10.28 -2.27 12.15
C MET A 193 11.76 -2.29 11.71
N ARG A 194 12.64 -1.57 12.42
CA ARG A 194 14.09 -1.53 12.13
C ARG A 194 14.77 -2.88 12.41
N GLN A 195 14.38 -3.57 13.48
CA GLN A 195 14.87 -4.92 13.79
C GLN A 195 14.52 -5.96 12.71
N ARG A 196 13.46 -5.70 11.93
CA ARG A 196 13.03 -6.50 10.78
C ARG A 196 13.65 -6.03 9.46
N GLU A 197 14.59 -5.09 9.51
CA GLU A 197 15.34 -4.57 8.36
C GLU A 197 14.45 -3.97 7.24
N LEU A 198 13.27 -3.44 7.62
CA LEU A 198 12.29 -2.87 6.69
C LEU A 198 12.78 -1.53 6.12
N GLY A 199 12.80 -1.42 4.80
CA GLY A 199 13.26 -0.25 4.06
C GLY A 199 14.78 -0.14 3.96
N THR A 200 15.52 -1.12 4.50
CA THR A 200 16.97 -1.25 4.31
C THR A 200 17.31 -2.51 3.51
N LYS A 201 17.05 -3.69 4.07
CA LYS A 201 17.28 -4.98 3.40
C LYS A 201 16.06 -5.43 2.62
N TYR A 202 14.88 -5.23 3.20
CA TYR A 202 13.62 -5.67 2.60
C TYR A 202 12.76 -4.47 2.20
N SER A 203 12.27 -4.52 0.97
CA SER A 203 11.27 -3.58 0.49
C SER A 203 9.95 -3.84 1.20
N TYR A 204 9.24 -2.77 1.57
CA TYR A 204 7.97 -2.92 2.24
C TYR A 204 6.99 -1.80 1.91
N THR A 205 5.74 -1.97 2.31
CA THR A 205 4.74 -0.90 2.26
C THR A 205 3.75 -1.04 3.42
N ILE A 206 3.00 0.03 3.69
CA ILE A 206 1.91 0.02 4.68
C ILE A 206 0.59 -0.26 3.97
N LEU A 207 -0.30 -1.00 4.61
CA LEU A 207 -1.65 -1.29 4.15
C LEU A 207 -2.67 -1.06 5.28
N THR A 208 -3.81 -0.44 4.95
CA THR A 208 -4.88 -0.10 5.91
C THR A 208 -6.27 -0.39 5.33
N ASP A 209 -7.29 -0.57 6.20
CA ASP A 209 -8.70 -0.79 5.80
C ASP A 209 -9.45 0.52 5.52
N GLY A 210 -8.96 1.25 4.51
CA GLY A 210 -9.46 2.57 4.17
C GLY A 210 -8.37 3.62 4.31
N SER A 211 -8.78 4.88 4.33
CA SER A 211 -7.83 6.01 4.36
C SER A 211 -7.67 6.62 5.76
N TRP A 212 -8.57 6.29 6.70
CA TRP A 212 -8.71 7.03 7.95
C TRP A 212 -7.53 6.84 8.90
N ASP A 213 -6.94 5.65 8.97
CA ASP A 213 -5.77 5.39 9.82
C ASP A 213 -4.66 6.41 9.60
N MET A 214 -4.25 6.55 8.34
CA MET A 214 -3.12 7.40 7.99
C MET A 214 -3.54 8.86 7.81
N SER A 215 -4.70 9.14 7.19
CA SER A 215 -5.10 10.50 6.85
C SER A 215 -5.81 11.25 7.99
N LYS A 216 -6.49 10.52 8.89
CA LYS A 216 -7.25 11.07 10.01
C LYS A 216 -6.54 10.77 11.34
N PHE A 217 -6.50 9.52 11.79
CA PHE A 217 -6.04 9.17 13.14
C PHE A 217 -4.57 9.51 13.37
N LEU A 218 -3.66 8.98 12.58
CA LEU A 218 -2.22 9.28 12.69
C LEU A 218 -1.92 10.77 12.48
N ASN A 219 -2.64 11.42 11.57
CA ASN A 219 -2.48 12.84 11.27
C ASN A 219 -2.90 13.73 12.45
N ILE A 220 -4.03 13.43 13.09
CA ILE A 220 -4.51 14.11 14.30
C ILE A 220 -3.56 13.83 15.46
N GLN A 221 -3.23 12.56 15.70
CA GLN A 221 -2.36 12.16 16.80
C GLN A 221 -0.98 12.81 16.71
N CYS A 222 -0.38 12.90 15.52
CA CYS A 222 0.88 13.61 15.33
C CYS A 222 0.78 15.11 15.68
N ARG A 223 -0.37 15.75 15.47
CA ARG A 223 -0.59 17.15 15.84
C ARG A 223 -0.72 17.31 17.35
N ILE A 224 -1.49 16.43 18.00
CA ILE A 224 -1.68 16.40 19.46
C ILE A 224 -0.34 16.23 20.15
N SER A 225 0.42 15.21 19.75
CA SER A 225 1.74 14.90 20.34
C SER A 225 2.87 15.81 19.84
N ARG A 226 2.56 16.85 19.06
CA ARG A 226 3.51 17.81 18.48
C ARG A 226 4.69 17.15 17.77
N ILE A 227 4.45 16.09 17.01
CA ILE A 227 5.47 15.43 16.18
C ILE A 227 5.26 15.69 14.69
N LYS A 228 6.36 15.66 13.92
CA LYS A 228 6.25 15.67 12.47
C LYS A 228 5.61 14.37 12.00
N TYR A 229 4.83 14.44 10.92
CA TYR A 229 4.20 13.24 10.36
C TYR A 229 5.30 12.30 9.80
N PRO A 230 5.34 11.01 10.20
CA PRO A 230 6.40 10.08 9.81
C PRO A 230 6.49 9.92 8.30
N SER A 231 7.71 10.04 7.74
CA SER A 231 7.94 9.94 6.29
C SER A 231 7.50 8.59 5.72
N PHE A 232 7.74 7.51 6.46
CA PHE A 232 7.42 6.15 6.05
C PHE A 232 5.91 5.86 5.97
N ALA A 233 5.07 6.65 6.65
CA ALA A 233 3.60 6.49 6.64
C ALA A 233 2.90 7.38 5.61
N LYS A 234 3.63 8.17 4.81
CA LYS A 234 3.03 9.13 3.87
C LYS A 234 2.37 8.50 2.65
N LYS A 235 2.64 7.23 2.36
CA LYS A 235 2.12 6.49 1.22
C LYS A 235 1.68 5.12 1.73
N TRP A 236 0.49 4.65 1.33
CA TRP A 236 -0.01 3.34 1.75
C TRP A 236 -0.94 2.72 0.70
N ILE A 237 -1.23 1.45 0.91
CA ILE A 237 -2.25 0.69 0.22
C ILE A 237 -3.55 0.81 1.01
N ASN A 238 -4.55 1.45 0.43
CA ASN A 238 -5.92 1.32 0.88
C ASN A 238 -6.52 0.04 0.27
N ILE A 239 -6.69 -0.99 1.10
CA ILE A 239 -7.15 -2.30 0.60
C ILE A 239 -8.60 -2.24 0.11
N ARG A 240 -9.46 -1.36 0.65
CA ARG A 240 -10.84 -1.18 0.16
C ARG A 240 -10.86 -0.74 -1.30
N LYS A 241 -10.00 0.22 -1.66
CA LYS A 241 -9.83 0.67 -3.06
C LYS A 241 -9.31 -0.47 -3.94
N SER A 242 -8.28 -1.17 -3.49
CA SER A 242 -7.71 -2.32 -4.22
C SER A 242 -8.75 -3.41 -4.45
N TYR A 243 -9.51 -3.79 -3.42
CA TYR A 243 -10.55 -4.82 -3.44
C TYR A 243 -11.66 -4.45 -4.43
N GLY A 244 -12.22 -3.24 -4.31
CA GLY A 244 -13.26 -2.74 -5.20
C GLY A 244 -12.81 -2.75 -6.67
N ASN A 245 -11.60 -2.28 -6.95
CA ASN A 245 -11.04 -2.24 -8.30
C ASN A 245 -10.76 -3.64 -8.86
N PHE A 246 -10.29 -4.56 -8.04
CA PHE A 246 -9.86 -5.88 -8.47
C PHE A 246 -11.05 -6.83 -8.72
N TYR A 247 -11.98 -6.91 -7.76
CA TYR A 247 -13.17 -7.75 -7.84
C TYR A 247 -14.38 -7.06 -8.47
N LYS A 248 -14.25 -5.78 -8.87
CA LYS A 248 -15.28 -4.98 -9.56
C LYS A 248 -16.55 -4.81 -8.73
N VAL A 249 -16.38 -4.45 -7.46
CA VAL A 249 -17.49 -4.17 -6.53
C VAL A 249 -17.54 -2.69 -6.13
N PRO A 250 -18.74 -2.14 -5.86
CA PRO A 250 -18.88 -0.76 -5.39
C PRO A 250 -18.35 -0.58 -3.96
N ARG A 251 -18.04 0.68 -3.58
CA ARG A 251 -17.46 1.04 -2.27
C ARG A 251 -18.28 0.58 -1.06
N ASN A 252 -19.61 0.55 -1.15
CA ASN A 252 -20.44 0.06 -0.05
C ASN A 252 -20.27 -1.45 0.22
N GLN A 253 -19.63 -2.20 -0.68
CA GLN A 253 -19.30 -3.62 -0.53
C GLN A 253 -17.85 -3.87 -0.10
N THR A 254 -17.14 -2.85 0.37
CA THR A 254 -15.74 -2.95 0.79
C THR A 254 -15.57 -2.71 2.29
N LYS A 255 -16.61 -2.93 3.11
CA LYS A 255 -16.43 -3.03 4.57
C LYS A 255 -15.73 -4.34 4.89
N LEU A 256 -14.89 -4.38 5.94
CA LEU A 256 -14.09 -5.55 6.30
C LEU A 256 -14.89 -6.87 6.31
N THR A 257 -15.99 -6.92 7.07
CA THR A 257 -16.86 -8.10 7.18
C THR A 257 -17.46 -8.53 5.84
N ILE A 258 -17.88 -7.58 5.00
CA ILE A 258 -18.43 -7.86 3.66
C ILE A 258 -17.35 -8.39 2.72
N MET A 259 -16.12 -7.87 2.81
CA MET A 259 -15.00 -8.38 2.00
C MET A 259 -14.68 -9.84 2.38
N LEU A 260 -14.61 -10.15 3.68
CA LEU A 260 -14.44 -11.53 4.16
C LEU A 260 -15.56 -12.45 3.64
N GLU A 261 -16.81 -12.07 3.86
CA GLU A 261 -17.99 -12.83 3.44
C GLU A 261 -17.97 -13.13 1.93
N LYS A 262 -17.68 -12.12 1.10
CA LYS A 262 -17.65 -12.27 -0.36
C LYS A 262 -16.50 -13.15 -0.85
N LEU A 263 -15.42 -13.24 -0.09
CA LEU A 263 -14.32 -14.19 -0.32
C LEU A 263 -14.62 -15.59 0.23
N GLY A 264 -15.72 -15.76 0.97
CA GLY A 264 -16.13 -16.99 1.64
C GLY A 264 -15.29 -17.29 2.88
N MET A 265 -14.87 -16.24 3.59
CA MET A 265 -14.11 -16.31 4.84
C MET A 265 -14.96 -15.78 5.99
N ASN A 266 -14.77 -16.32 7.18
CA ASN A 266 -15.36 -15.81 8.41
C ASN A 266 -14.40 -14.81 9.06
N TYR A 267 -14.94 -13.94 9.91
CA TYR A 267 -14.14 -13.12 10.79
C TYR A 267 -13.52 -13.99 11.89
N ASP A 268 -12.21 -13.81 12.14
CA ASP A 268 -11.48 -14.52 13.18
C ASP A 268 -11.08 -13.52 14.28
N GLY A 269 -11.47 -13.77 15.54
CA GLY A 269 -11.17 -12.89 16.68
C GLY A 269 -12.31 -11.94 17.04
N ARG A 270 -11.99 -10.81 17.69
CA ARG A 270 -12.94 -9.80 18.15
C ARG A 270 -12.99 -8.62 17.19
N PRO A 271 -14.14 -8.30 16.56
CA PRO A 271 -14.31 -7.06 15.79
C PRO A 271 -13.95 -5.82 16.61
N HIS A 272 -13.30 -4.84 16.00
CA HIS A 272 -12.82 -3.60 16.65
C HIS A 272 -11.76 -3.83 17.73
N SER A 273 -11.09 -4.98 17.72
CA SER A 273 -9.74 -5.09 18.28
C SER A 273 -8.77 -4.89 17.13
N GLY A 274 -7.93 -3.86 17.20
CA GLY A 274 -7.12 -3.45 16.06
C GLY A 274 -6.18 -4.55 15.58
N LEU A 275 -5.63 -5.38 16.49
CA LEU A 275 -4.80 -6.52 16.09
C LEU A 275 -5.59 -7.61 15.34
N ASP A 276 -6.79 -7.94 15.80
CA ASP A 276 -7.62 -8.97 15.14
C ASP A 276 -8.14 -8.45 13.80
N ASP A 277 -8.54 -7.19 13.71
CA ASP A 277 -8.90 -6.56 12.43
C ASP A 277 -7.70 -6.55 11.47
N SER A 278 -6.51 -6.16 11.93
CA SER A 278 -5.27 -6.22 11.14
C SER A 278 -4.97 -7.62 10.60
N LYS A 279 -5.17 -8.67 11.40
CA LYS A 279 -5.01 -10.08 10.94
C LYS A 279 -6.05 -10.45 9.88
N ASN A 280 -7.30 -10.03 10.04
CA ASN A 280 -8.35 -10.27 9.05
C ASN A 280 -8.07 -9.51 7.73
N ILE A 281 -7.58 -8.28 7.82
CA ILE A 281 -7.13 -7.50 6.66
C ILE A 281 -5.96 -8.21 5.96
N ALA A 282 -4.99 -8.75 6.72
CA ALA A 282 -3.90 -9.55 6.15
C ALA A 282 -4.40 -10.82 5.43
N ARG A 283 -5.42 -11.52 5.97
CA ARG A 283 -6.07 -12.66 5.30
C ARG A 283 -6.70 -12.27 3.96
N ILE A 284 -7.32 -11.08 3.88
CA ILE A 284 -7.83 -10.52 2.61
C ILE A 284 -6.67 -10.22 1.67
N ALA A 285 -5.59 -9.60 2.15
CA ALA A 285 -4.42 -9.28 1.34
C ALA A 285 -3.79 -10.54 0.74
N ILE A 286 -3.53 -11.57 1.55
CA ILE A 286 -3.05 -12.89 1.12
C ILE A 286 -3.94 -13.45 0.01
N ARG A 287 -5.25 -13.45 0.24
CA ARG A 287 -6.21 -13.95 -0.74
C ARG A 287 -6.16 -13.18 -2.06
N MET A 288 -6.07 -11.85 -2.00
CA MET A 288 -5.96 -11.02 -3.20
C MET A 288 -4.67 -11.29 -3.98
N LEU A 289 -3.54 -11.46 -3.28
CA LEU A 289 -2.25 -11.83 -3.88
C LEU A 289 -2.33 -13.21 -4.56
N GLN A 290 -2.91 -14.21 -3.90
CA GLN A 290 -3.15 -15.54 -4.47
C GLN A 290 -4.04 -15.51 -5.72
N ASP A 291 -5.05 -14.63 -5.73
CA ASP A 291 -5.93 -14.42 -6.88
C ASP A 291 -5.23 -13.62 -8.00
N GLY A 292 -3.98 -13.20 -7.81
CA GLY A 292 -3.16 -12.49 -8.80
C GLY A 292 -3.38 -10.97 -8.83
N CYS A 293 -3.81 -10.39 -7.72
CA CYS A 293 -3.79 -8.94 -7.53
C CYS A 293 -2.39 -8.50 -7.12
N GLU A 294 -1.83 -7.52 -7.81
CA GLU A 294 -0.63 -6.82 -7.36
C GLU A 294 -1.08 -5.64 -6.48
N LEU A 295 -1.06 -5.81 -5.16
CA LEU A 295 -1.44 -4.75 -4.22
C LEU A 295 -0.36 -3.67 -4.27
N ARG A 296 -0.73 -2.45 -4.69
CA ARG A 296 0.18 -1.32 -4.87
C ARG A 296 -0.29 -0.11 -4.06
N VAL A 297 0.66 0.74 -3.67
CA VAL A 297 0.37 2.04 -3.07
C VAL A 297 -0.61 2.80 -3.95
N ASN A 298 -1.73 3.21 -3.37
CA ASN A 298 -2.82 3.88 -4.07
C ASN A 298 -3.33 5.14 -3.37
N GLU A 299 -2.80 5.45 -2.18
CA GLU A 299 -3.08 6.68 -1.42
C GLU A 299 -1.79 7.28 -0.82
N LYS A 300 -1.81 8.59 -0.63
CA LYS A 300 -0.74 9.34 0.02
C LYS A 300 -1.24 10.57 0.77
N MET A 301 -0.45 11.03 1.74
CA MET A 301 -0.55 12.36 2.34
C MET A 301 0.43 13.33 1.66
N HIS A 302 -0.07 14.46 1.18
CA HIS A 302 0.75 15.56 0.64
C HIS A 302 0.16 16.90 1.06
N GLY A 303 0.97 17.81 1.62
CA GLY A 303 0.48 19.10 2.12
C GLY A 303 -0.63 18.99 3.18
N GLY A 304 -0.69 17.88 3.92
CA GLY A 304 -1.76 17.62 4.89
C GLY A 304 -3.09 17.13 4.29
N GLN A 305 -3.14 16.90 2.97
CA GLN A 305 -4.30 16.41 2.25
C GLN A 305 -4.10 14.97 1.76
N LEU A 306 -5.20 14.22 1.75
CA LEU A 306 -5.28 12.88 1.15
C LEU A 306 -5.32 12.99 -0.38
N MET A 307 -4.44 12.25 -1.06
CA MET A 307 -4.40 12.17 -2.51
C MET A 307 -4.33 10.72 -2.97
N THR A 308 -4.84 10.45 -4.18
CA THR A 308 -4.66 9.16 -4.85
C THR A 308 -3.27 9.08 -5.50
N VAL A 309 -2.67 7.89 -5.51
CA VAL A 309 -1.45 7.57 -6.26
C VAL A 309 -1.84 6.88 -7.56
N SER A 310 -1.25 7.30 -8.69
CA SER A 310 -1.54 6.72 -10.00
C SER A 310 -1.17 5.24 -10.06
N SER A 311 -2.03 4.41 -10.66
CA SER A 311 -1.72 3.00 -10.91
C SER A 311 -0.59 2.79 -11.92
N SER A 312 -0.24 3.82 -12.70
CA SER A 312 0.90 3.81 -13.63
C SER A 312 2.24 4.17 -12.97
N ALA A 313 2.23 4.60 -11.70
CA ALA A 313 3.47 4.89 -11.00
C ALA A 313 4.27 3.58 -10.75
N PRO A 314 5.61 3.63 -10.70
CA PRO A 314 6.44 2.47 -10.35
C PRO A 314 6.10 1.90 -8.96
N VAL A 315 6.38 0.61 -8.72
CA VAL A 315 6.33 0.04 -7.36
C VAL A 315 7.50 0.62 -6.57
N GLU A 316 7.21 1.52 -5.64
CA GLU A 316 8.22 2.06 -4.72
C GLU A 316 7.91 1.60 -3.29
N GLY A 317 8.90 1.02 -2.63
CA GLY A 317 8.85 0.71 -1.21
C GLY A 317 8.79 1.96 -0.34
N ALA A 318 8.27 1.82 0.88
CA ALA A 318 8.36 2.85 1.90
C ALA A 318 9.83 3.05 2.33
N PRO A 319 10.26 4.28 2.67
CA PRO A 319 11.59 4.52 3.19
C PRO A 319 11.77 3.84 4.55
N ALA A 320 13.02 3.52 4.91
CA ALA A 320 13.33 3.00 6.24
C ALA A 320 12.69 3.85 7.36
N PRO A 321 12.04 3.22 8.35
CA PRO A 321 11.31 3.92 9.39
C PRO A 321 12.29 4.69 10.28
N GLN A 322 11.92 5.92 10.61
CA GLN A 322 12.69 6.80 11.50
C GLN A 322 11.72 7.51 12.45
N MET A 323 12.14 7.66 13.70
CA MET A 323 11.37 8.42 14.68
C MET A 323 11.29 9.89 14.24
N PRO A 324 10.08 10.45 14.04
CA PRO A 324 9.96 11.85 13.63
C PRO A 324 10.44 12.79 14.74
N ARG A 325 11.00 13.93 14.33
CA ARG A 325 11.32 15.02 15.27
C ARG A 325 10.04 15.66 15.80
N PHE A 326 10.10 16.16 17.02
CA PHE A 326 9.10 17.09 17.54
C PHE A 326 9.02 18.36 16.66
N ARG A 327 7.82 18.93 16.57
CA ARG A 327 7.58 20.25 16.00
C ARG A 327 7.89 21.26 17.10
N ASN A 328 8.75 22.23 16.78
CA ASN A 328 9.03 23.37 17.63
C ASN A 328 7.80 24.24 17.81
#